data_AF-A0A183IYD2-F1
#
_entry.id   AF-A0A183IYD2-F1
#
_cell.length_a   1.000
_cell.length_b   1.000
_cell.length_c   1.000
_cell.angle_alpha   90.00
_cell.angle_beta   90.00
_cell.angle_gamma   90.00
#
_symmetry.space_group_name_H-M   'P 1'
#
loop_
_entity.id
_entity.type
_entity.pdbx_description
1 polymer ?
#
loop_
_entity_poly.entity_id
_entity_poly.type
_entity_poly.pdbx_seq_one_letter_code
_entity_poly.pdbx_strand_id
1 'polypeptide(L)'
;MILYVANGGVMCGVSFDELDAFLQQSCSSTYKIVVRPNKPYVFVDFGSQDDAQHIVEQWQGQTPTNFRSNTKLYFLYVQNVPPGTCLNWDGLNERGVVLHPKFITEAEEQALLEIVLSPDRKRSVLKNRTVMHFGYEFVYGVNSVNLDASAVPEIPYEIKVFINRIVMRGISNKLADQVTINIYSPGQGIPLHVDSVSSLEGEIFIISLGSDVNLN
;
A
#
# COMPACT_ATOMS: atom_id res chain seq x y z
N MET A 1 13.85 21.03 -12.61
CA MET A 1 12.90 21.42 -13.68
C MET A 1 11.67 20.56 -13.52
N ILE A 2 10.47 21.15 -13.49
CA ILE A 2 9.26 20.41 -13.12
C ILE A 2 8.38 20.17 -14.33
N LEU A 3 8.01 18.91 -14.54
CA LEU A 3 7.01 18.50 -15.52
C LEU A 3 5.70 18.12 -14.81
N TYR A 4 4.59 18.67 -15.29
CA TYR A 4 3.28 18.06 -15.14
C TYR A 4 3.17 16.90 -16.13
N VAL A 5 2.81 15.72 -15.64
CA VAL A 5 2.68 14.50 -16.45
C VAL A 5 1.21 14.10 -16.48
N ALA A 6 0.53 14.48 -17.56
CA ALA A 6 -0.85 14.05 -17.82
C ALA A 6 -0.89 12.54 -18.05
N ASN A 7 -1.92 11.90 -17.53
CA ASN A 7 -2.16 10.46 -17.56
C ASN A 7 -1.12 9.61 -16.81
N GLY A 8 -0.12 10.21 -16.17
CA GLY A 8 0.86 9.49 -15.35
C GLY A 8 0.36 9.09 -13.96
N GLY A 9 -0.94 9.28 -13.67
CA GLY A 9 -1.53 8.96 -12.37
C GLY A 9 -2.32 7.64 -12.39
N VAL A 10 -2.56 7.09 -11.19
CA VAL A 10 -3.25 5.80 -10.99
C VAL A 10 -4.66 5.76 -11.60
N MET A 11 -5.35 6.90 -11.69
CA MET A 11 -6.66 6.99 -12.34
C MET A 11 -6.63 6.68 -13.85
N CYS A 12 -5.45 6.71 -14.45
CA CYS A 12 -5.21 6.36 -15.85
C CYS A 12 -4.55 4.98 -15.99
N GLY A 13 -4.54 4.16 -14.92
CA GLY A 13 -3.98 2.82 -14.94
C GLY A 13 -2.45 2.79 -15.04
N VAL A 14 -1.79 3.85 -14.55
CA VAL A 14 -0.32 3.94 -14.43
C VAL A 14 0.03 3.93 -12.95
N SER A 15 0.70 2.87 -12.51
CA SER A 15 1.19 2.74 -11.13
C SER A 15 2.44 3.58 -10.89
N PHE A 16 2.75 3.83 -9.61
CA PHE A 16 4.00 4.51 -9.23
C PHE A 16 5.22 3.73 -9.73
N ASP A 17 5.25 2.41 -9.53
CA ASP A 17 6.38 1.56 -9.91
C ASP A 17 6.60 1.54 -11.44
N GLU A 18 5.53 1.52 -12.22
CA GLU A 18 5.62 1.64 -13.67
C GLU A 18 6.22 2.99 -14.08
N LEU A 19 5.73 4.09 -13.51
CA LEU A 19 6.24 5.42 -13.82
C LEU A 19 7.69 5.61 -13.36
N ASP A 20 8.02 5.12 -12.16
CA ASP A 20 9.38 5.19 -11.62
C ASP A 20 10.35 4.37 -12.48
N ALA A 21 10.02 3.11 -12.80
CA ALA A 21 10.85 2.29 -13.68
C ALA A 21 11.06 2.90 -15.07
N PHE A 22 10.03 3.57 -15.62
CA PHE A 22 10.14 4.34 -16.86
C PHE A 22 11.14 5.49 -16.74
N LEU A 23 11.05 6.28 -15.66
CA LEU A 23 11.92 7.44 -15.43
C LEU A 23 13.36 7.01 -15.16
N GLN A 24 13.59 5.93 -14.39
CA GLN A 24 14.92 5.35 -14.16
C GLN A 24 15.60 4.92 -15.46
N GLN A 25 14.83 4.43 -16.44
CA GLN A 25 15.36 4.03 -17.75
C GLN A 25 15.63 5.21 -18.68
N SER A 26 14.93 6.33 -18.48
CA SER A 26 14.91 7.45 -19.41
C SER A 26 15.70 8.68 -18.94
N CYS A 27 16.20 8.68 -17.70
CA CYS A 27 16.88 9.82 -17.08
C CYS A 27 18.21 9.39 -16.47
N SER A 28 19.19 10.30 -16.44
CA SER A 28 20.49 10.03 -15.79
C SER A 28 20.60 10.65 -14.39
N SER A 29 19.82 11.69 -14.10
CA SER A 29 19.87 12.41 -12.82
C SER A 29 18.78 11.95 -11.85
N THR A 30 18.93 12.31 -10.58
CA THR A 30 17.88 12.14 -9.57
C THR A 30 16.64 12.96 -9.90
N TYR A 31 15.47 12.42 -9.61
CA TYR A 31 14.19 13.09 -9.75
C TYR A 31 13.29 12.78 -8.56
N LYS A 32 12.21 13.55 -8.42
CA LYS A 32 11.17 13.35 -7.39
C LYS A 32 9.80 13.32 -8.04
N ILE A 33 9.09 12.21 -7.89
CA ILE A 33 7.70 12.08 -8.32
C ILE A 33 6.79 12.63 -7.19
N VAL A 34 5.93 13.57 -7.53
CA VAL A 34 4.88 14.09 -6.64
C VAL A 34 3.53 13.59 -7.12
N VAL A 35 3.03 12.59 -6.42
CA VAL A 35 1.73 11.96 -6.68
C VAL A 35 0.62 12.76 -6.01
N ARG A 36 -0.54 12.85 -6.67
CA ARG A 36 -1.77 13.33 -6.06
C ARG A 36 -2.77 12.18 -6.00
N PRO A 37 -3.24 11.78 -4.80
CA PRO A 37 -4.26 10.74 -4.67
C PRO A 37 -5.49 11.05 -5.53
N ASN A 38 -6.02 10.03 -6.20
CA ASN A 38 -7.22 10.13 -7.05
C ASN A 38 -7.13 11.18 -8.17
N LYS A 39 -5.93 11.45 -8.71
CA LYS A 39 -5.75 12.32 -9.88
C LYS A 39 -5.23 11.55 -11.11
N PRO A 40 -5.62 11.98 -12.32
CA PRO A 40 -5.15 11.39 -13.57
C PRO A 40 -3.77 11.93 -13.99
N TYR A 41 -3.00 12.51 -13.07
CA TYR A 41 -1.73 13.15 -13.36
C TYR A 41 -0.81 13.09 -12.15
N VAL A 42 0.47 13.31 -12.40
CA VAL A 42 1.49 13.54 -11.38
C VAL A 42 2.37 14.71 -11.77
N PHE A 43 3.26 15.11 -10.87
CA PHE A 43 4.37 16.00 -11.20
C PHE A 43 5.69 15.26 -11.03
N VAL A 44 6.68 15.60 -11.83
CA VAL A 44 8.03 15.08 -11.69
C VAL A 44 8.99 16.26 -11.65
N ASP A 45 9.73 16.39 -10.54
CA ASP A 45 10.77 17.40 -10.37
C ASP A 45 12.12 16.77 -10.67
N PHE A 46 12.71 17.14 -11.80
CA PHE A 46 14.00 16.67 -12.26
C PHE A 46 15.13 17.52 -11.70
N GLY A 47 16.19 16.88 -11.20
CA GLY A 47 17.42 17.58 -10.82
C GLY A 47 18.17 18.21 -12.00
N SER A 48 17.90 17.75 -13.24
CA SER A 48 18.51 18.25 -14.47
C SER A 48 17.45 18.80 -15.44
N GLN A 49 17.78 19.92 -16.09
CA GLN A 49 16.97 20.46 -17.18
C GLN A 49 17.04 19.57 -18.43
N ASP A 50 18.19 18.96 -18.69
CA ASP A 50 18.42 18.13 -19.88
C ASP A 50 17.56 16.87 -19.84
N ASP A 51 17.44 16.22 -18.67
CA ASP A 51 16.56 15.04 -18.51
C ASP A 51 15.09 15.42 -18.74
N ALA A 52 14.63 16.55 -18.19
CA ALA A 52 13.26 17.01 -18.41
C ALA A 52 12.99 17.30 -19.89
N GLN A 53 13.93 17.93 -20.58
CA GLN A 53 13.82 18.21 -22.01
C GLN A 53 13.83 16.92 -22.85
N HIS A 54 14.72 15.99 -22.53
CA HIS A 54 14.79 14.69 -23.17
C HIS A 54 13.46 13.91 -23.05
N ILE A 55 12.87 13.89 -21.84
CA ILE A 55 11.57 13.26 -21.60
C ILE A 55 10.49 13.86 -22.49
N VAL A 56 10.40 15.20 -22.54
CA VAL A 56 9.39 15.87 -23.38
C VAL A 56 9.62 15.56 -24.86
N GLU A 57 10.86 15.64 -25.35
CA GLU A 57 11.17 15.45 -26.77
C GLU A 57 10.92 14.02 -27.25
N GLN A 58 11.27 13.02 -26.44
CA GLN A 58 11.15 11.61 -26.83
C GLN A 58 9.77 11.03 -26.55
N TRP A 59 9.11 11.47 -25.48
CA TRP A 59 7.93 10.76 -24.95
C TRP A 59 6.61 11.53 -25.06
N GLN A 60 6.59 12.77 -25.58
CA GLN A 60 5.35 13.51 -25.75
C GLN A 60 4.32 12.73 -26.59
N GLY A 61 3.18 12.40 -25.98
CA GLY A 61 2.08 11.67 -26.62
C GLY A 61 2.37 10.18 -26.87
N GLN A 62 3.43 9.63 -26.28
CA GLN A 62 3.84 8.23 -26.43
C GLN A 62 3.39 7.38 -25.25
N THR A 63 3.30 6.07 -25.47
CA THR A 63 3.03 5.06 -24.43
C THR A 63 4.35 4.38 -24.06
N PRO A 64 4.84 4.50 -22.82
CA PRO A 64 5.99 3.73 -22.34
C PRO A 64 5.74 2.22 -22.44
N THR A 65 6.74 1.49 -22.91
CA THR A 65 6.63 0.04 -23.19
C THR A 65 6.49 -0.80 -21.94
N ASN A 66 6.91 -0.28 -20.78
CA ASN A 66 6.82 -0.97 -19.50
C ASN A 66 5.43 -0.83 -18.82
N PHE A 67 4.51 -0.06 -19.41
CA PHE A 67 3.17 0.11 -18.87
C PHE A 67 2.28 -1.06 -19.29
N ARG A 68 1.51 -1.62 -18.34
CA ARG A 68 0.49 -2.66 -18.62
C ARG A 68 -0.70 -2.09 -19.39
N SER A 69 -0.97 -0.80 -19.20
CA SER A 69 -2.02 -0.05 -19.91
C SER A 69 -1.47 0.61 -21.17
N ASN A 70 -2.31 0.81 -22.19
CA ASN A 70 -1.93 1.55 -23.40
C ASN A 70 -2.03 3.09 -23.20
N THR A 71 -1.56 3.57 -22.06
CA THR A 71 -1.75 4.95 -21.61
C THR A 71 -0.65 5.87 -22.16
N LYS A 72 -1.04 6.86 -22.95
CA LYS A 72 -0.14 7.89 -23.48
C LYS A 72 0.14 8.98 -22.45
N LEU A 73 1.41 9.36 -22.30
CA LEU A 73 1.83 10.45 -21.44
C LEU A 73 1.91 11.78 -22.21
N TYR A 74 1.54 12.87 -21.54
CA TYR A 74 1.73 14.23 -22.07
C TYR A 74 2.38 15.11 -21.03
N PHE A 75 3.34 15.91 -21.45
CA PHE A 75 4.19 16.68 -20.55
C PHE A 75 3.95 18.18 -20.74
N LEU A 76 3.94 18.92 -19.64
CA LEU A 76 3.92 20.39 -19.63
C LEU A 76 4.95 20.88 -18.61
N TYR A 77 5.74 21.88 -18.99
CA TYR A 77 6.61 22.56 -18.04
C TYR A 77 5.78 23.41 -17.08
N VAL A 78 6.06 23.28 -15.79
CA VAL A 78 5.40 24.07 -14.74
C VAL A 78 6.43 24.72 -13.83
N GLN A 79 6.12 25.91 -13.32
CA GLN A 79 7.03 26.63 -12.43
C GLN A 79 7.01 26.08 -11.00
N ASN A 80 5.85 25.61 -10.54
CA ASN A 80 5.64 25.15 -9.16
C ASN A 80 4.72 23.94 -9.13
N VAL A 81 4.94 23.04 -8.18
CA VAL A 81 3.97 22.00 -7.82
C VAL A 81 3.02 22.57 -6.76
N PRO A 82 1.69 22.51 -6.95
CA PRO A 82 0.76 22.96 -5.90
C PRO A 82 1.01 22.16 -4.62
N PRO A 83 0.94 22.79 -3.42
CA PRO A 83 1.24 22.13 -2.15
C PRO A 83 0.45 20.84 -1.99
N GLY A 84 1.17 19.72 -1.96
CA GLY A 84 0.61 18.38 -2.06
C GLY A 84 1.50 17.33 -1.45
N THR A 85 0.88 16.24 -1.03
CA THR A 85 1.53 15.09 -0.42
C THR A 85 2.55 14.52 -1.40
N CYS A 86 3.82 14.86 -1.21
CA CYS A 86 4.90 14.06 -1.74
C CYS A 86 4.92 12.80 -0.87
N LEU A 87 4.43 11.67 -1.36
CA LEU A 87 4.69 10.40 -0.69
C LEU A 87 6.15 10.03 -0.97
N ASN A 88 7.07 10.65 -0.22
CA ASN A 88 8.41 10.10 -0.11
C ASN A 88 8.35 9.01 0.95
N TRP A 89 8.67 7.77 0.57
CA TRP A 89 8.77 6.66 1.51
C TRP A 89 9.78 6.95 2.62
N ASP A 90 10.86 7.68 2.36
CA ASP A 90 11.80 8.09 3.41
C ASP A 90 11.13 9.00 4.44
N GLY A 91 10.29 9.93 3.98
CA GLY A 91 9.54 10.83 4.87
C GLY A 91 8.40 10.15 5.62
N LEU A 92 7.91 9.01 5.12
CA LEU A 92 6.95 8.15 5.82
C LEU A 92 7.65 7.28 6.87
N ASN A 93 8.85 6.78 6.56
CA ASN A 93 9.67 6.02 7.50
C ASN A 93 10.03 6.85 8.73
N GLU A 94 10.44 8.11 8.54
CA GLU A 94 10.65 9.07 9.64
C GLU A 94 9.39 9.34 10.48
N ARG A 95 8.20 9.08 9.93
CA ARG A 95 6.90 9.22 10.61
C ARG A 95 6.38 7.90 11.18
N GLY A 96 7.21 6.85 11.19
CA GLY A 96 6.86 5.53 11.74
C GLY A 96 6.09 4.61 10.80
N VAL A 97 6.04 4.92 9.49
CA VAL A 97 5.42 4.05 8.47
C VAL A 97 6.52 3.42 7.62
N VAL A 98 6.72 2.11 7.80
CA VAL A 98 7.80 1.36 7.15
C VAL A 98 7.21 0.28 6.25
N LEU A 99 7.72 0.20 5.00
CA LEU A 99 7.37 -0.85 4.06
C LEU A 99 8.52 -1.87 3.97
N HIS A 100 8.21 -3.14 4.22
CA HIS A 100 9.14 -4.26 4.02
C HIS A 100 8.75 -5.05 2.77
N PRO A 101 9.33 -4.76 1.59
CA PRO A 101 9.00 -5.49 0.38
C PRO A 101 9.42 -6.96 0.50
N LYS A 102 8.60 -7.87 -0.07
CA LYS A 102 8.87 -9.32 -0.09
C LYS A 102 9.14 -9.90 1.31
N PHE A 103 8.40 -9.42 2.32
CA PHE A 103 8.54 -9.89 3.71
C PHE A 103 8.16 -11.37 3.89
N ILE A 104 7.22 -11.84 3.07
CA ILE A 104 6.78 -13.23 2.99
C ILE A 104 7.17 -13.83 1.64
N THR A 105 7.32 -15.15 1.60
CA THR A 105 7.52 -15.92 0.36
C THR A 105 6.18 -16.29 -0.29
N GLU A 106 6.19 -16.71 -1.56
CA GLU A 106 4.98 -17.20 -2.25
C GLU A 106 4.37 -18.43 -1.55
N ALA A 107 5.20 -19.35 -1.04
CA ALA A 107 4.72 -20.51 -0.30
C ALA A 107 4.04 -20.12 1.03
N GLU A 108 4.56 -19.08 1.69
CA GLU A 108 4.00 -18.51 2.91
C GLU A 108 2.68 -17.78 2.64
N GLU A 109 2.61 -17.02 1.54
CA GLU A 109 1.37 -16.38 1.08
C GLU A 109 0.29 -17.44 0.82
N GLN A 110 0.64 -18.53 0.13
CA GLN A 110 -0.30 -19.62 -0.14
C GLN A 110 -0.83 -20.26 1.16
N ALA A 111 0.04 -20.52 2.14
CA ALA A 111 -0.37 -21.06 3.44
C ALA A 111 -1.31 -20.10 4.20
N LEU A 112 -1.07 -18.80 4.12
CA LEU A 112 -1.98 -17.80 4.68
C LEU A 112 -3.34 -17.76 3.95
N LEU A 113 -3.33 -17.88 2.62
CA LEU A 113 -4.56 -17.92 1.82
C LEU A 113 -5.42 -19.16 2.15
N GLU A 114 -4.81 -20.30 2.45
CA GLU A 114 -5.55 -21.50 2.89
C GLU A 114 -6.32 -21.27 4.19
N ILE A 115 -5.76 -20.50 5.13
CA ILE A 115 -6.48 -20.06 6.34
C ILE A 115 -7.70 -19.23 5.95
N VAL A 116 -7.54 -18.28 5.03
CA VAL A 116 -8.61 -17.39 4.56
C VAL A 116 -9.70 -18.17 3.82
N LEU A 117 -9.36 -19.22 3.11
CA LEU A 117 -10.29 -20.04 2.31
C LEU A 117 -10.96 -21.16 3.12
N SER A 118 -10.47 -21.46 4.32
CA SER A 118 -11.04 -22.50 5.19
C SER A 118 -12.51 -22.23 5.55
N PRO A 119 -13.46 -23.13 5.21
CA PRO A 119 -14.89 -22.88 5.38
C PRO A 119 -15.35 -22.88 6.84
N ASP A 120 -14.63 -23.58 7.72
CA ASP A 120 -15.03 -23.79 9.12
C ASP A 120 -14.70 -22.61 10.04
N ARG A 121 -14.04 -21.57 9.52
CA ARG A 121 -13.62 -20.42 10.32
C ARG A 121 -14.73 -19.37 10.40
N LYS A 122 -14.93 -18.83 11.61
CA LYS A 122 -15.88 -17.73 11.88
C LYS A 122 -15.53 -16.51 11.04
N ARG A 123 -16.51 -16.03 10.27
CA ARG A 123 -16.42 -14.83 9.42
C ARG A 123 -17.56 -13.89 9.77
N SER A 124 -17.28 -12.60 9.75
CA SER A 124 -18.31 -11.57 9.85
C SER A 124 -18.37 -10.80 8.54
N VAL A 125 -19.55 -10.81 7.90
CA VAL A 125 -19.79 -10.05 6.68
C VAL A 125 -20.20 -8.63 7.07
N LEU A 126 -19.37 -7.65 6.72
CA LEU A 126 -19.67 -6.23 6.88
C LEU A 126 -20.19 -5.66 5.55
N LYS A 127 -20.62 -4.40 5.58
CA LYS A 127 -21.21 -3.72 4.41
C LYS A 127 -20.34 -3.80 3.14
N ASN A 128 -19.02 -3.62 3.29
CA ASN A 128 -18.08 -3.48 2.16
C ASN A 128 -16.89 -4.43 2.25
N ARG A 129 -16.88 -5.43 3.14
CA ARG A 129 -15.79 -6.41 3.26
C ARG A 129 -16.21 -7.58 4.15
N THR A 130 -15.49 -8.69 4.06
CA THR A 130 -15.58 -9.76 5.06
C THR A 130 -14.40 -9.68 6.01
N VAL A 131 -14.62 -9.97 7.30
CA VAL A 131 -13.56 -9.94 8.31
C VAL A 131 -13.49 -11.25 9.10
N MET A 132 -12.29 -11.57 9.57
CA MET A 132 -12.03 -12.64 10.52
C MET A 132 -11.14 -12.11 11.62
N HIS A 133 -11.31 -12.62 12.84
CA HIS A 133 -10.57 -12.17 14.01
C HIS A 133 -9.92 -13.35 14.72
N PHE A 134 -8.69 -13.17 15.18
CA PHE A 134 -7.97 -14.10 16.05
C PHE A 134 -7.35 -13.34 17.22
N GLY A 135 -7.19 -14.02 18.36
CA GLY A 135 -6.57 -13.46 19.56
C GLY A 135 -7.46 -12.47 20.33
N TYR A 136 -8.17 -11.59 19.64
CA TYR A 136 -9.38 -10.94 20.17
C TYR A 136 -10.36 -10.58 19.05
N GLU A 137 -11.66 -10.61 19.36
CA GLU A 137 -12.72 -10.22 18.42
C GLU A 137 -12.96 -8.71 18.48
N PHE A 138 -12.93 -8.03 17.32
CA PHE A 138 -13.29 -6.62 17.24
C PHE A 138 -14.81 -6.46 17.06
N VAL A 139 -15.43 -5.69 17.94
CA VAL A 139 -16.88 -5.47 17.98
C VAL A 139 -17.21 -4.15 17.29
N TYR A 140 -17.56 -4.21 16.00
CA TYR A 140 -17.84 -3.03 15.16
C TYR A 140 -18.98 -2.13 15.63
N GLY A 141 -19.93 -2.66 16.42
CA GLY A 141 -21.01 -1.84 16.98
C GLY A 141 -20.54 -0.83 18.02
N VAL A 142 -19.43 -1.13 18.72
CA VAL A 142 -18.86 -0.30 19.79
C VAL A 142 -17.41 0.14 19.51
N ASN A 143 -16.86 -0.25 18.35
CA ASN A 143 -15.47 0.01 17.92
C ASN A 143 -14.43 -0.34 18.99
N SER A 144 -14.60 -1.50 19.64
CA SER A 144 -13.75 -1.95 20.73
C SER A 144 -13.47 -3.45 20.59
N VAL A 145 -12.48 -3.92 21.34
CA VAL A 145 -12.07 -5.32 21.39
C VAL A 145 -12.82 -6.05 22.50
N ASN A 146 -13.33 -7.25 22.22
CA ASN A 146 -13.91 -8.11 23.24
C ASN A 146 -12.79 -8.80 24.02
N LEU A 147 -12.60 -8.40 25.28
CA LEU A 147 -11.58 -8.92 26.19
C LEU A 147 -11.99 -10.23 26.90
N ASP A 148 -13.19 -10.76 26.65
CA ASP A 148 -13.61 -12.04 27.19
C ASP A 148 -12.86 -13.19 26.50
N ALA A 149 -11.85 -13.73 27.20
CA ALA A 149 -10.97 -14.80 26.73
C ALA A 149 -11.69 -16.11 26.37
N SER A 150 -12.93 -16.31 26.85
CA SER A 150 -13.70 -17.54 26.66
C SER A 150 -14.12 -17.80 25.20
N ALA A 151 -14.15 -16.75 24.37
CA ALA A 151 -14.73 -16.77 23.02
C ALA A 151 -13.73 -16.49 21.90
N VAL A 152 -12.43 -16.40 22.23
CA VAL A 152 -11.41 -15.94 21.30
C VAL A 152 -10.90 -17.09 20.41
N PRO A 153 -10.89 -16.93 19.07
CA PRO A 153 -10.22 -17.86 18.17
C PRO A 153 -8.70 -17.79 18.33
N GLU A 154 -8.04 -18.93 18.53
CA GLU A 154 -6.58 -19.00 18.60
C GLU A 154 -5.93 -18.51 17.30
N ILE A 155 -4.85 -17.72 17.42
CA ILE A 155 -4.04 -17.30 16.26
C ILE A 155 -3.40 -18.55 15.61
N PRO A 156 -3.65 -18.82 14.33
CA PRO A 156 -3.09 -19.96 13.61
C PRO A 156 -1.55 -19.98 13.63
N TYR A 157 -0.96 -21.17 13.56
CA TYR A 157 0.48 -21.35 13.61
C TYR A 157 1.19 -20.59 12.47
N GLU A 158 0.64 -20.64 11.27
CA GLU A 158 1.16 -19.95 10.10
C GLU A 158 1.24 -18.44 10.36
N ILE A 159 0.23 -17.85 11.03
CA ILE A 159 0.26 -16.42 11.42
C ILE A 159 1.31 -16.17 12.52
N LYS A 160 1.40 -17.05 13.52
CA LYS A 160 2.41 -16.96 14.60
C LYS A 160 3.85 -16.96 14.07
N VAL A 161 4.14 -17.67 12.97
CA VAL A 161 5.46 -17.65 12.33
C VAL A 161 5.86 -16.22 11.94
N PHE A 162 4.94 -15.42 11.41
CA PHE A 162 5.23 -14.02 11.03
C PHE A 162 5.35 -13.11 12.24
N ILE A 163 4.50 -13.28 13.25
CA ILE A 163 4.59 -12.53 14.51
C ILE A 163 5.97 -12.74 15.16
N ASN A 164 6.45 -14.00 15.22
CA ASN A 164 7.78 -14.31 15.72
C ASN A 164 8.89 -13.72 14.84
N ARG A 165 8.74 -13.78 13.51
CA ARG A 165 9.71 -13.19 12.56
C ARG A 165 9.87 -11.68 12.76
N ILE A 166 8.79 -10.96 13.00
CA ILE A 166 8.80 -9.51 13.26
C ILE A 166 9.70 -9.22 14.48
N VAL A 167 9.51 -9.96 15.57
CA VAL A 167 10.32 -9.81 16.79
C VAL A 167 11.77 -10.23 16.57
N MET A 168 12.01 -11.38 15.93
CA MET A 168 13.36 -11.88 15.64
C MET A 168 14.18 -10.94 14.75
N ARG A 169 13.52 -10.21 13.84
CA ARG A 169 14.17 -9.21 12.99
C ARG A 169 14.35 -7.86 13.68
N GLY A 170 13.91 -7.72 14.93
CA GLY A 170 13.99 -6.47 15.69
C GLY A 170 13.05 -5.38 15.18
N ILE A 171 12.02 -5.74 14.40
CA ILE A 171 11.05 -4.78 13.86
C ILE A 171 10.13 -4.27 14.98
N SER A 172 9.83 -5.14 15.96
CA SER A 172 9.19 -4.75 17.22
C SER A 172 9.71 -5.62 18.35
N ASN A 173 9.56 -5.14 19.58
CA ASN A 173 9.87 -5.88 20.80
C ASN A 173 8.63 -6.53 21.43
N LYS A 174 7.45 -6.38 20.84
CA LYS A 174 6.18 -6.95 21.31
C LYS A 174 5.69 -8.04 20.35
N LEU A 175 5.06 -9.06 20.92
CA LEU A 175 4.30 -10.05 20.14
C LEU A 175 2.88 -9.52 19.94
N ALA A 176 2.42 -9.49 18.70
CA ALA A 176 1.02 -9.21 18.40
C ALA A 176 0.14 -10.34 18.97
N ASP A 177 -0.90 -9.96 19.67
CA ASP A 177 -1.88 -10.86 20.30
C ASP A 177 -3.29 -10.69 19.71
N GLN A 178 -3.47 -9.75 18.79
CA GLN A 178 -4.70 -9.52 18.03
C GLN A 178 -4.40 -9.56 16.54
N VAL A 179 -5.23 -10.28 15.77
CA VAL A 179 -5.13 -10.32 14.30
C VAL A 179 -6.50 -10.13 13.69
N THR A 180 -6.59 -9.21 12.73
CA THR A 180 -7.77 -9.02 11.89
C THR A 180 -7.43 -9.29 10.44
N ILE A 181 -8.08 -10.29 9.84
CA ILE A 181 -8.03 -10.53 8.40
C ILE A 181 -9.16 -9.74 7.75
N ASN A 182 -8.82 -8.89 6.80
CA ASN A 182 -9.79 -8.20 5.95
C ASN A 182 -9.77 -8.80 4.54
N ILE A 183 -10.94 -9.18 4.04
CA ILE A 183 -11.12 -9.81 2.73
C ILE A 183 -11.94 -8.86 1.86
N TYR A 184 -11.36 -8.45 0.73
CA TYR A 184 -11.96 -7.51 -0.21
C TYR A 184 -12.12 -8.17 -1.59
N SER A 185 -13.32 -8.10 -2.14
CA SER A 185 -13.57 -8.36 -3.56
C SER A 185 -13.35 -7.09 -4.40
N PRO A 186 -13.15 -7.19 -5.73
CA PRO A 186 -13.05 -6.00 -6.59
C PRO A 186 -14.20 -5.02 -6.37
N GLY A 187 -13.88 -3.74 -6.15
CA GLY A 187 -14.84 -2.67 -5.85
C GLY A 187 -15.19 -2.49 -4.36
N GLN A 188 -14.75 -3.40 -3.49
CA GLN A 188 -14.85 -3.26 -2.04
C GLN A 188 -13.70 -2.43 -1.45
N GLY A 189 -13.88 -1.96 -0.22
CA GLY A 189 -12.88 -1.16 0.47
C GLY A 189 -13.27 -0.84 1.90
N ILE A 190 -12.42 -0.04 2.54
CA ILE A 190 -12.61 0.42 3.91
C ILE A 190 -12.65 1.96 3.92
N PRO A 191 -13.62 2.59 4.60
CA PRO A 191 -13.63 4.05 4.76
C PRO A 191 -12.38 4.54 5.48
N LEU A 192 -12.00 5.80 5.24
CA LEU A 192 -10.94 6.48 6.00
C LEU A 192 -11.28 6.44 7.49
N HIS A 193 -10.35 5.94 8.29
CA HIS A 193 -10.46 5.83 9.75
C HIS A 193 -9.07 5.84 10.39
N VAL A 194 -9.07 5.92 11.72
CA VAL A 194 -7.90 5.72 12.57
C VAL A 194 -8.23 4.56 13.51
N ASP A 195 -7.28 3.67 13.71
CA ASP A 195 -7.43 2.55 14.63
C ASP A 195 -7.64 3.02 16.07
N SER A 196 -8.41 2.24 16.84
CA SER A 196 -8.83 2.62 18.19
C SER A 196 -7.65 2.61 19.16
N VAL A 197 -7.15 3.79 19.51
CA VAL A 197 -6.04 3.99 20.46
C VAL A 197 -6.37 3.50 21.88
N SER A 198 -7.66 3.37 22.23
CA SER A 198 -8.08 2.86 23.54
C SER A 198 -8.10 1.33 23.62
N SER A 199 -8.06 0.64 22.48
CA SER A 199 -8.21 -0.83 22.38
C SER A 199 -6.99 -1.52 21.80
N LEU A 200 -6.09 -0.77 21.16
CA LEU A 200 -4.87 -1.26 20.54
C LEU A 200 -3.68 -0.48 21.10
N GLU A 201 -2.61 -1.20 21.44
CA GLU A 201 -1.36 -0.63 21.93
C GLU A 201 -0.21 -1.06 21.02
N GLY A 202 0.76 -0.17 20.79
CA GLY A 202 2.00 -0.50 20.09
C GLY A 202 1.91 -0.34 18.58
N GLU A 203 2.76 -1.10 17.87
CA GLU A 203 2.85 -1.03 16.41
C GLU A 203 1.75 -1.87 15.72
N ILE A 204 1.27 -1.37 14.58
CA ILE A 204 0.33 -2.09 13.71
C ILE A 204 1.10 -2.67 12.53
N PHE A 205 0.96 -3.99 12.32
CA PHE A 205 1.56 -4.69 11.19
C PHE A 205 0.49 -5.05 10.17
N ILE A 206 0.76 -4.75 8.90
CA ILE A 206 -0.14 -5.06 7.78
C ILE A 206 0.61 -5.98 6.81
N ILE A 207 0.00 -7.12 6.50
CA ILE A 207 0.45 -8.03 5.45
C ILE A 207 -0.65 -8.06 4.38
N SER A 208 -0.30 -7.64 3.18
CA SER A 208 -1.18 -7.72 1.99
C SER A 208 -0.92 -9.04 1.25
N LEU A 209 -1.99 -9.70 0.82
CA LEU A 209 -1.94 -11.00 0.14
C LEU A 209 -2.79 -10.99 -1.14
N GLY A 210 -2.40 -11.80 -2.12
CA GLY A 210 -3.20 -12.15 -3.29
C GLY A 210 -3.14 -11.14 -4.43
N SER A 211 -3.62 -9.91 -4.20
CA SER A 211 -3.58 -8.86 -5.21
C SER A 211 -3.19 -7.52 -4.63
N ASP A 212 -2.48 -6.72 -5.43
CA ASP A 212 -2.12 -5.35 -5.06
C ASP A 212 -3.35 -4.47 -4.85
N VAL A 213 -3.20 -3.48 -3.97
CA VAL A 213 -4.25 -2.50 -3.67
C VAL A 213 -3.63 -1.12 -3.42
N ASN A 214 -4.36 -0.08 -3.79
CA ASN A 214 -4.00 1.28 -3.42
C ASN A 214 -4.54 1.61 -2.02
N LEU A 215 -3.63 1.82 -1.07
CA LEU A 215 -3.93 2.45 0.23
C LEU A 215 -3.87 3.96 0.04
N ASN A 216 -5.02 4.62 0.06
CA ASN A 216 -5.17 6.07 -0.18
C ASN A 216 -5.23 6.89 1.10
#